data_AF-A0A921T7N2-F1
#
_entry.id   AF-A0A921T7N2-F1
#
_cell.length_a   1.000
_cell.length_b   1.000
_cell.length_c   1.000
_cell.angle_alpha   90.00
_cell.angle_beta   90.00
_cell.angle_gamma   90.00
#
_symmetry.space_group_name_H-M   'P 1'
#
loop_
_entity.id
_entity.type
_entity.pdbx_description
1 polymer ?
#
loop_
_entity_poly.entity_id
_entity_poly.type
_entity_poly.pdbx_seq_one_letter_code
_entity_poly.pdbx_strand_id
1 'polypeptide(L)'
;LVVADAVISPSGCGNIYMNATPRVVYGWAQTGTFFKIFTRIDEKSGIPRPALWLTFALSVFWTLPFPSWEALINVVSAALILSYAVAPVTVAALRRNAPDMARPFRVKGMAVLGPLSFIIAALIVYWSGWNTVSWLLGLQILMFVVYLLCARWVPTAHLNLKQQVRSSAWLIGFYAVTILLSKLGSFGGIGVISHPFDTLVVAACALGIYYWGAATGVPAHLVRLEQEEDESEAVSDAHYSAPLSPTTH
;
A
#
# COMPACT_ATOMS: atom_id res chain seq x y z
N LEU A 1 -20.42 -26.16 17.24
CA LEU A 1 -20.35 -25.57 15.88
C LEU A 1 -19.70 -24.19 15.90
N VAL A 2 -20.22 -23.18 16.62
CA VAL A 2 -19.62 -21.83 16.71
C VAL A 2 -18.17 -21.83 17.22
N VAL A 3 -17.84 -22.62 18.25
CA VAL A 3 -16.45 -22.71 18.77
C VAL A 3 -15.51 -23.37 17.77
N ALA A 4 -15.98 -24.35 17.00
CA ALA A 4 -15.17 -24.99 15.97
C ALA A 4 -14.90 -24.03 14.80
N ASP A 5 -15.91 -23.27 14.38
CA ASP A 5 -15.77 -22.20 13.38
C ASP A 5 -14.78 -21.11 13.84
N ALA A 6 -14.86 -20.69 15.10
CA ALA A 6 -13.94 -19.72 15.70
C ALA A 6 -12.47 -20.18 15.72
N VAL A 7 -12.20 -21.49 15.61
CA VAL A 7 -10.83 -22.04 15.50
C VAL A 7 -10.41 -22.23 14.03
N ILE A 8 -11.31 -22.76 13.20
CA ILE A 8 -11.02 -23.12 11.80
C ILE A 8 -10.91 -21.87 10.92
N SER A 9 -11.82 -20.90 11.07
CA SER A 9 -11.88 -19.71 10.21
C SER A 9 -10.62 -18.82 10.30
N PRO A 10 -10.10 -18.47 11.49
CA PRO A 10 -8.84 -17.72 11.59
C PRO A 10 -7.62 -18.50 11.06
N SER A 11 -7.63 -19.83 11.19
CA SER A 11 -6.56 -20.68 10.66
C SER A 11 -6.48 -20.63 9.14
N GLY A 12 -7.64 -20.68 8.46
CA GLY A 12 -7.72 -20.52 7.01
C GLY A 12 -7.24 -19.14 6.54
N CYS A 13 -7.69 -18.09 7.23
CA CYS A 13 -7.25 -16.72 6.99
C CYS A 13 -5.72 -16.58 7.17
N GLY A 14 -5.18 -17.09 8.28
CA GLY A 14 -3.75 -17.07 8.57
C GLY A 14 -2.91 -17.78 7.50
N ASN A 15 -3.38 -18.92 7.00
CA ASN A 15 -2.69 -19.65 5.93
C ASN A 15 -2.63 -18.85 4.61
N ILE A 16 -3.73 -18.15 4.25
CA ILE A 16 -3.77 -17.29 3.07
C ILE A 16 -2.77 -16.12 3.21
N TYR A 17 -2.79 -15.41 4.35
CA TYR A 17 -1.88 -14.29 4.58
C TYR A 17 -0.42 -14.71 4.67
N MET A 18 -0.12 -15.87 5.25
CA MET A 18 1.24 -16.42 5.30
C MET A 18 1.77 -16.81 3.91
N ASN A 19 0.90 -17.08 2.96
CA ASN A 19 1.26 -17.32 1.56
C ASN A 19 1.34 -16.03 0.73
N ALA A 20 0.43 -15.07 0.95
CA ALA A 20 0.37 -13.84 0.16
C ALA A 20 1.47 -12.83 0.54
N THR A 21 1.73 -12.64 1.84
CA THR A 21 2.65 -11.61 2.34
C THR A 21 4.10 -11.79 1.84
N PRO A 22 4.67 -13.01 1.80
CA PRO A 22 6.02 -13.20 1.26
C PRO A 22 6.14 -12.80 -0.22
N ARG A 23 5.07 -12.91 -1.01
CA ARG A 23 5.04 -12.50 -2.42
C ARG A 23 5.05 -10.98 -2.57
N VAL A 24 4.41 -10.25 -1.65
CA VAL A 24 4.50 -8.79 -1.58
C VAL A 24 5.93 -8.36 -1.27
N VAL A 25 6.57 -9.00 -0.28
CA VAL A 25 7.98 -8.74 0.08
C VAL A 25 8.93 -9.06 -1.09
N TYR A 26 8.69 -10.17 -1.79
CA TYR A 26 9.41 -10.52 -3.02
C TYR A 26 9.25 -9.41 -4.09
N GLY A 27 8.03 -8.94 -4.35
CA GLY A 27 7.76 -7.86 -5.30
C GLY A 27 8.46 -6.54 -4.93
N TRP A 28 8.50 -6.19 -3.64
CA TRP A 28 9.28 -5.02 -3.17
C TRP A 28 10.79 -5.20 -3.37
N ALA A 29 11.32 -6.41 -3.19
CA ALA A 29 12.72 -6.70 -3.43
C ALA A 29 13.06 -6.71 -4.93
N GLN A 30 12.13 -7.17 -5.78
CA GLN A 30 12.29 -7.20 -7.23
C GLN A 30 12.33 -5.79 -7.83
N THR A 31 11.50 -4.87 -7.31
CA THR A 31 11.51 -3.45 -7.72
C THR A 31 12.68 -2.64 -7.15
N GLY A 32 13.61 -3.28 -6.43
CA GLY A 32 14.77 -2.64 -5.79
C GLY A 32 14.45 -1.88 -4.50
N THR A 33 13.18 -1.83 -4.08
CA THR A 33 12.72 -1.09 -2.89
C THR A 33 13.09 -1.82 -1.58
N PHE A 34 13.55 -3.07 -1.65
CA PHE A 34 13.92 -3.88 -0.50
C PHE A 34 15.17 -4.75 -0.75
N PHE A 35 15.64 -5.47 0.27
CA PHE A 35 16.89 -6.25 0.18
C PHE A 35 16.77 -7.39 -0.84
N LYS A 36 17.78 -7.53 -1.74
CA LYS A 36 17.83 -8.57 -2.78
C LYS A 36 17.77 -10.01 -2.26
N ILE A 37 18.07 -10.26 -0.99
CA ILE A 37 17.94 -11.61 -0.38
C ILE A 37 16.52 -12.16 -0.53
N PHE A 38 15.50 -11.29 -0.57
CA PHE A 38 14.10 -11.67 -0.65
C PHE A 38 13.61 -11.96 -2.07
N THR A 39 14.44 -11.76 -3.11
CA THR A 39 14.13 -12.20 -4.49
C THR A 39 14.46 -13.68 -4.73
N ARG A 40 15.06 -14.38 -3.75
CA ARG A 40 15.37 -15.81 -3.88
C ARG A 40 14.11 -16.66 -3.74
N ILE A 41 13.74 -17.32 -4.84
CA ILE A 41 12.66 -18.31 -4.89
C ILE A 41 13.27 -19.71 -4.74
N ASP A 42 12.63 -20.57 -3.95
CA ASP A 42 13.00 -21.98 -3.86
C ASP A 42 12.49 -22.76 -5.08
N GLU A 43 13.37 -23.44 -5.79
CA GLU A 43 13.06 -24.11 -7.06
C GLU A 43 12.01 -25.23 -6.94
N LYS A 44 11.94 -25.92 -5.79
CA LYS A 44 11.01 -27.04 -5.59
C LYS A 44 9.61 -26.59 -5.21
N SER A 45 9.51 -25.49 -4.46
CA SER A 45 8.23 -25.02 -3.89
C SER A 45 7.68 -23.76 -4.56
N GLY A 46 8.48 -23.06 -5.36
CA GLY A 46 8.08 -21.82 -6.04
C GLY A 46 7.81 -20.65 -5.10
N ILE A 47 8.22 -20.74 -3.82
CA ILE A 47 7.97 -19.70 -2.81
C ILE A 47 9.26 -18.97 -2.43
N PRO A 48 9.18 -17.66 -2.11
CA PRO A 48 10.31 -16.89 -1.62
C PRO A 48 10.57 -17.23 -0.13
N ARG A 49 11.33 -18.30 0.14
CA ARG A 49 11.59 -18.81 1.50
C ARG A 49 12.16 -17.77 2.49
N PRO A 50 13.13 -16.90 2.11
CA PRO A 50 13.60 -15.87 3.02
C PRO A 50 12.49 -14.88 3.41
N ALA A 51 11.60 -14.54 2.47
CA ALA A 51 10.48 -13.65 2.73
C ALA A 51 9.40 -14.31 3.61
N LEU A 52 9.24 -15.63 3.50
CA LEU A 52 8.37 -16.41 4.39
C LEU A 52 8.87 -16.37 5.83
N TRP A 53 10.16 -16.61 6.06
CA TRP A 53 10.75 -16.52 7.40
C TRP A 53 10.66 -15.11 7.98
N LEU A 54 10.88 -14.08 7.16
CA LEU A 54 10.68 -12.70 7.57
C LEU A 54 9.22 -12.45 7.97
N THR A 55 8.26 -12.88 7.15
CA THR A 55 6.82 -12.75 7.42
C THR A 55 6.44 -13.43 8.72
N PHE A 56 6.94 -14.65 8.96
CA PHE A 56 6.72 -15.37 10.21
C PHE A 56 7.28 -14.62 11.41
N ALA A 57 8.54 -14.19 11.34
CA ALA A 57 9.19 -13.44 12.43
C ALA A 57 8.45 -12.14 12.74
N LEU A 58 8.04 -11.39 11.71
CA LEU A 58 7.24 -10.18 11.86
C LEU A 58 5.87 -10.48 12.46
N SER A 59 5.19 -11.56 12.05
CA SER A 59 3.89 -11.95 12.60
C SER A 59 3.96 -12.25 14.10
N VAL A 60 4.99 -12.97 14.54
CA VAL A 60 5.25 -13.22 15.97
C VAL A 60 5.57 -11.90 16.69
N PHE A 61 6.49 -11.10 16.14
CA PHE A 61 6.89 -9.84 16.74
C PHE A 61 5.72 -8.86 16.91
N TRP A 62 4.86 -8.73 15.91
CA TRP A 62 3.71 -7.82 15.94
C TRP A 62 2.57 -8.30 16.83
N THR A 63 2.48 -9.59 17.14
CA THR A 63 1.39 -10.12 17.99
C THR A 63 1.72 -10.05 19.49
N LEU A 64 3.01 -10.12 19.86
CA LEU A 64 3.46 -10.14 21.26
C LEU A 64 3.27 -8.86 22.10
N PRO A 65 3.43 -7.63 21.57
CA PRO A 65 3.49 -6.42 22.41
C PRO A 65 2.11 -5.86 22.78
N PHE A 66 1.02 -6.41 22.25
CA PHE A 66 -0.31 -5.86 22.44
C PHE A 66 -0.90 -6.26 23.80
N PRO A 67 -1.37 -5.30 24.61
CA PRO A 67 -1.91 -5.56 25.94
C PRO A 67 -3.29 -6.24 25.91
N SER A 68 -4.01 -6.13 24.80
CA SER A 68 -5.32 -6.74 24.62
C SER A 68 -5.60 -7.09 23.16
N TRP A 69 -6.48 -8.07 22.96
CA TRP A 69 -7.00 -8.45 21.64
C TRP A 69 -7.71 -7.29 20.95
N GLU A 70 -8.45 -6.48 21.71
CA GLU A 70 -9.14 -5.29 21.20
C GLU A 70 -8.15 -4.24 20.66
N ALA A 71 -7.06 -3.97 21.39
CA ALA A 71 -6.02 -3.05 20.94
C ALA A 71 -5.34 -3.53 19.65
N LEU A 72 -5.07 -4.85 19.56
CA LEU A 72 -4.55 -5.48 18.35
C LEU A 72 -5.50 -5.25 17.16
N ILE A 73 -6.78 -5.58 17.29
CA ILE A 73 -7.77 -5.43 16.21
C ILE A 73 -7.91 -3.96 15.79
N ASN A 74 -7.97 -3.03 16.74
CA ASN A 74 -8.12 -1.60 16.44
C ASN A 74 -6.95 -1.08 15.60
N VAL A 75 -5.72 -1.40 15.99
CA VAL A 75 -4.52 -1.00 15.24
C VAL A 75 -4.46 -1.66 13.87
N VAL A 76 -4.69 -2.97 13.78
CA VAL A 76 -4.63 -3.71 12.50
C VAL A 76 -5.71 -3.22 11.53
N SER A 77 -6.92 -2.95 12.02
CA SER A 77 -8.02 -2.44 11.20
C SER A 77 -7.73 -1.03 10.67
N ALA A 78 -7.23 -0.13 11.54
CA ALA A 78 -6.82 1.21 11.12
C ALA A 78 -5.68 1.17 10.09
N ALA A 79 -4.66 0.32 10.29
CA ALA A 79 -3.54 0.15 9.37
C ALA A 79 -3.98 -0.40 8.00
N LEU A 80 -4.88 -1.38 7.99
CA LEU A 80 -5.43 -1.95 6.76
C LEU A 80 -6.22 -0.89 5.98
N ILE A 81 -7.03 -0.09 6.67
CA ILE A 81 -7.84 0.95 6.04
C ILE A 81 -6.98 2.10 5.51
N LEU A 82 -5.93 2.49 6.22
CA LEU A 82 -4.93 3.44 5.70
C LEU A 82 -4.30 2.93 4.40
N SER A 83 -4.01 1.63 4.32
CA SER A 83 -3.49 1.01 3.10
C SER A 83 -4.52 1.08 1.96
N TYR A 84 -5.80 0.87 2.25
CA TYR A 84 -6.87 1.00 1.26
C TYR A 84 -7.16 2.44 0.83
N ALA A 85 -6.90 3.44 1.68
CA ALA A 85 -7.09 4.86 1.36
C ALA A 85 -6.23 5.29 0.15
N VAL A 86 -5.11 4.61 -0.13
CA VAL A 86 -4.26 4.89 -1.29
C VAL A 86 -4.94 4.53 -2.61
N ALA A 87 -5.72 3.44 -2.64
CA ALA A 87 -6.33 2.92 -3.86
C ALA A 87 -7.27 3.89 -4.62
N PRO A 88 -8.23 4.58 -3.98
CA PRO A 88 -9.10 5.50 -4.71
C PRO A 88 -8.35 6.72 -5.26
N VAL A 89 -7.28 7.16 -4.57
CA VAL A 89 -6.43 8.27 -5.02
C VAL A 89 -5.58 7.84 -6.22
N THR A 90 -4.99 6.64 -6.21
CA THR A 90 -4.21 6.13 -7.33
C THR A 90 -5.07 5.94 -8.57
N VAL A 91 -6.29 5.41 -8.45
CA VAL A 91 -7.20 5.28 -9.59
C VAL A 91 -7.60 6.64 -10.16
N ALA A 92 -7.84 7.64 -9.31
CA ALA A 92 -8.15 9.00 -9.74
C ALA A 92 -6.97 9.66 -10.48
N ALA A 93 -5.77 9.57 -9.91
CA ALA A 93 -4.54 10.03 -10.54
C ALA A 93 -4.30 9.35 -11.89
N LEU A 94 -4.47 8.03 -11.97
CA LEU A 94 -4.29 7.27 -13.22
C LEU A 94 -5.33 7.63 -14.29
N ARG A 95 -6.57 7.89 -13.89
CA ARG A 95 -7.63 8.37 -14.82
C ARG A 95 -7.33 9.75 -15.37
N ARG A 96 -6.70 10.61 -14.58
CA ARG A 96 -6.32 11.97 -15.00
C ARG A 96 -5.06 11.97 -15.87
N ASN A 97 -4.05 11.21 -15.48
CA ASN A 97 -2.72 11.29 -16.09
C ASN A 97 -2.51 10.35 -17.26
N ALA A 98 -3.24 9.22 -17.33
CA ALA A 98 -3.15 8.26 -18.43
C ALA A 98 -4.57 7.88 -18.93
N PRO A 99 -5.30 8.83 -19.57
CA PRO A 99 -6.68 8.60 -20.00
C PRO A 99 -6.78 7.52 -21.08
N ASP A 100 -5.79 7.45 -21.98
CA ASP A 100 -5.80 6.58 -23.17
C ASP A 100 -5.35 5.13 -22.89
N MET A 101 -4.93 4.85 -21.65
CA MET A 101 -4.55 3.49 -21.24
C MET A 101 -5.69 2.50 -21.47
N ALA A 102 -5.37 1.33 -22.03
CA ALA A 102 -6.30 0.22 -22.16
C ALA A 102 -6.81 -0.20 -20.78
N ARG A 103 -8.13 -0.17 -20.58
CA ARG A 103 -8.78 -0.51 -19.30
C ARG A 103 -9.75 -1.67 -19.53
N PRO A 104 -9.33 -2.93 -19.28
CA PRO A 104 -10.18 -4.10 -19.43
C PRO A 104 -11.46 -4.01 -18.60
N PHE A 105 -11.40 -3.30 -17.46
CA PHE A 105 -12.53 -3.04 -16.60
C PHE A 105 -12.65 -1.56 -16.25
N ARG A 106 -13.87 -1.01 -16.39
CA ARG A 106 -14.19 0.38 -16.03
C ARG A 106 -15.33 0.41 -15.02
N VAL A 107 -15.00 0.79 -13.78
CA VAL A 107 -16.00 1.07 -12.75
C VAL A 107 -16.79 2.33 -13.12
N LYS A 108 -18.12 2.18 -13.22
CA LYS A 108 -19.08 3.30 -13.38
C LYS A 108 -19.16 4.07 -12.06
N GLY A 109 -19.27 5.40 -12.12
CA GLY A 109 -19.47 6.24 -10.93
C GLY A 109 -18.22 6.51 -10.08
N MET A 110 -17.00 6.24 -10.57
CA MET A 110 -15.77 6.53 -9.82
C MET A 110 -15.58 8.00 -9.41
N ALA A 111 -16.19 8.94 -10.13
CA ALA A 111 -16.17 10.35 -9.72
C ALA A 111 -16.82 10.58 -8.35
N VAL A 112 -17.73 9.70 -7.93
CA VAL A 112 -18.39 9.74 -6.60
C VAL A 112 -17.81 8.67 -5.69
N LEU A 113 -17.66 7.43 -6.18
CA LEU A 113 -17.15 6.31 -5.38
C LEU A 113 -15.71 6.52 -4.89
N GLY A 114 -14.86 7.13 -5.71
CA GLY A 114 -13.49 7.47 -5.35
C GLY A 114 -13.40 8.38 -4.11
N PRO A 115 -13.91 9.62 -4.16
CA PRO A 115 -13.87 10.51 -3.00
C PRO A 115 -14.64 9.95 -1.81
N LEU A 116 -15.80 9.31 -2.02
CA LEU A 116 -16.59 8.72 -0.95
C LEU A 116 -15.83 7.62 -0.20
N SER A 117 -15.17 6.71 -0.93
CA SER A 117 -14.36 5.65 -0.31
C SER A 117 -13.17 6.20 0.49
N PHE A 118 -12.55 7.29 0.01
CA PHE A 118 -11.47 7.95 0.73
C PHE A 118 -11.97 8.63 2.02
N ILE A 119 -13.12 9.31 1.95
CA ILE A 119 -13.77 9.89 3.13
C ILE A 119 -14.08 8.81 4.17
N ILE A 120 -14.69 7.69 3.74
CA ILE A 120 -15.01 6.58 4.65
C ILE A 120 -13.74 6.00 5.27
N ALA A 121 -12.68 5.81 4.49
CA ALA A 121 -11.40 5.35 5.03
C ALA A 121 -10.83 6.31 6.09
N ALA A 122 -10.84 7.62 5.82
CA ALA A 122 -10.41 8.64 6.77
C ALA A 122 -11.26 8.65 8.05
N LEU A 123 -12.58 8.47 7.93
CA LEU A 123 -13.49 8.41 9.07
C LEU A 123 -13.25 7.19 9.96
N ILE A 124 -13.04 6.00 9.38
CA ILE A 124 -12.79 4.81 10.20
C ILE A 124 -11.45 4.91 10.95
N VAL A 125 -10.42 5.46 10.30
CA VAL A 125 -9.14 5.73 10.97
C VAL A 125 -9.33 6.76 12.09
N TYR A 126 -10.11 7.81 11.85
CA TYR A 126 -10.41 8.81 12.87
C TYR A 126 -11.16 8.23 14.07
N TRP A 127 -12.18 7.39 13.85
CA TRP A 127 -12.95 6.72 14.90
C TRP A 127 -12.13 5.71 15.71
N SER A 128 -11.00 5.24 15.18
CA SER A 128 -10.06 4.38 15.92
C SER A 128 -9.41 5.11 17.11
N GLY A 129 -9.49 6.44 17.12
CA GLY A 129 -9.15 7.28 18.26
C GLY A 129 -7.67 7.64 18.40
N TRP A 130 -7.40 8.65 19.22
CA TRP A 130 -6.07 9.25 19.40
C TRP A 130 -4.97 8.26 19.75
N ASN A 131 -5.20 7.36 20.71
CA ASN A 131 -4.17 6.41 21.15
C ASN A 131 -3.75 5.48 20.00
N THR A 132 -4.71 4.97 19.23
CA THR A 132 -4.48 4.11 18.07
C THR A 132 -3.76 4.87 16.96
N VAL A 133 -4.26 6.04 16.59
CA VAL A 133 -3.75 6.84 15.46
C VAL A 133 -2.35 7.37 15.75
N SER A 134 -2.10 7.90 16.95
CA SER A 134 -0.79 8.45 17.33
C SER A 134 0.28 7.35 17.39
N TRP A 135 -0.06 6.18 17.95
CA TRP A 135 0.84 5.03 17.99
C TRP A 135 1.14 4.50 16.59
N LEU A 136 0.10 4.29 15.77
CA LEU A 136 0.21 3.75 14.42
C LEU A 136 1.02 4.67 13.49
N LEU A 137 0.69 5.97 13.46
CA LEU A 137 1.40 6.93 12.61
C LEU A 137 2.81 7.23 13.15
N GLY A 138 3.00 7.26 14.46
CA GLY A 138 4.32 7.41 15.07
C GLY A 138 5.26 6.26 14.68
N LEU A 139 4.75 5.03 14.73
CA LEU A 139 5.45 3.85 14.27
C LEU A 139 5.73 3.89 12.76
N GLN A 140 4.77 4.32 11.93
CA GLN A 140 4.96 4.46 10.49
C GLN A 140 6.08 5.45 10.16
N ILE A 141 6.13 6.59 10.87
CA ILE A 141 7.19 7.58 10.75
C ILE A 141 8.54 6.97 11.15
N LEU A 142 8.58 6.23 12.27
CA LEU A 142 9.79 5.53 12.71
C LEU A 142 10.28 4.54 11.64
N MET A 143 9.39 3.70 11.11
CA MET A 143 9.73 2.75 10.03
C MET A 143 10.22 3.46 8.78
N PHE A 144 9.63 4.60 8.42
CA PHE A 144 10.09 5.41 7.29
C PHE A 144 11.48 6.00 7.53
N VAL A 145 11.77 6.49 8.74
CA VAL A 145 13.11 6.98 9.10
C VAL A 145 14.13 5.85 9.05
N VAL A 146 13.82 4.68 9.63
CA VAL A 146 14.68 3.48 9.56
C VAL A 146 14.92 3.08 8.11
N TYR A 147 13.87 3.10 7.28
CA TYR A 147 13.99 2.86 5.85
C TYR A 147 14.96 3.82 5.18
N LEU A 148 14.89 5.13 5.46
CA LEU A 148 15.83 6.12 4.92
C LEU A 148 17.28 5.91 5.40
N LEU A 149 17.49 5.51 6.65
CA LEU A 149 18.82 5.17 7.16
C LEU A 149 19.41 3.92 6.48
N CYS A 150 18.55 2.96 6.16
CA CYS A 150 18.89 1.78 5.37
C CYS A 150 18.89 2.03 3.86
N ALA A 151 18.38 3.17 3.37
CA ALA A 151 18.24 3.45 1.94
C ALA A 151 19.59 3.55 1.23
N ARG A 152 20.68 3.88 1.94
CA ARG A 152 22.05 3.78 1.37
C ARG A 152 22.47 2.33 1.05
N TRP A 153 21.81 1.33 1.63
CA TRP A 153 22.09 -0.10 1.47
C TRP A 153 21.03 -0.81 0.62
N VAL A 154 20.00 -0.09 0.20
CA VAL A 154 18.88 -0.59 -0.62
C VAL A 154 18.90 0.18 -1.95
N PRO A 155 18.82 -0.49 -3.12
CA PRO A 155 18.87 0.17 -4.42
C PRO A 155 17.62 1.04 -4.67
N THR A 156 17.60 2.30 -4.22
CA THR A 156 16.44 3.18 -4.43
C THR A 156 16.43 3.80 -5.83
N ALA A 157 15.26 3.74 -6.49
CA ALA A 157 15.11 3.79 -7.93
C ALA A 157 14.99 5.20 -8.56
N HIS A 158 15.70 5.39 -9.68
CA HIS A 158 15.32 5.85 -11.04
C HIS A 158 14.37 7.06 -11.29
N LEU A 159 13.67 7.61 -10.29
CA LEU A 159 12.86 8.83 -10.45
C LEU A 159 13.49 10.00 -9.70
N ASN A 160 13.46 11.19 -10.30
CA ASN A 160 13.97 12.41 -9.69
C ASN A 160 13.27 12.66 -8.34
N LEU A 161 14.05 12.86 -7.25
CA LEU A 161 13.57 13.02 -5.88
C LEU A 161 12.44 14.06 -5.75
N LYS A 162 12.51 15.15 -6.54
CA LYS A 162 11.47 16.18 -6.57
C LYS A 162 10.10 15.63 -7.00
N GLN A 163 10.06 14.72 -7.97
CA GLN A 163 8.83 14.10 -8.45
C GLN A 163 8.26 13.10 -7.44
N GLN A 164 9.13 12.35 -6.75
CA GLN A 164 8.72 11.43 -5.68
C GLN A 164 8.05 12.21 -4.54
N VAL A 165 8.69 13.28 -4.06
CA VAL A 165 8.15 14.14 -2.99
C VAL A 165 6.82 14.76 -3.41
N ARG A 166 6.73 15.33 -4.61
CA ARG A 166 5.47 15.91 -5.12
C ARG A 166 4.33 14.89 -5.18
N SER A 167 4.60 13.68 -5.66
CA SER A 167 3.59 12.64 -5.86
C SER A 167 3.12 11.98 -4.56
N SER A 168 3.93 12.09 -3.49
CA SER A 168 3.65 11.51 -2.17
C SER A 168 3.30 12.55 -1.09
N ALA A 169 3.42 13.85 -1.37
CA ALA A 169 3.15 14.93 -0.43
C ALA A 169 1.72 14.90 0.12
N TRP A 170 0.74 14.52 -0.69
CA TRP A 170 -0.66 14.40 -0.25
C TRP A 170 -0.83 13.34 0.85
N LEU A 171 -0.03 12.27 0.84
CA LEU A 171 -0.07 11.22 1.84
C LEU A 171 0.51 11.70 3.18
N ILE A 172 1.60 12.48 3.12
CA ILE A 172 2.17 13.15 4.31
C ILE A 172 1.14 14.13 4.88
N GLY A 173 0.49 14.92 4.02
CA GLY A 173 -0.59 15.82 4.42
C GLY A 173 -1.78 15.06 5.03
N PHE A 174 -2.16 13.92 4.45
CA PHE A 174 -3.20 13.04 4.99
C PHE A 174 -2.87 12.58 6.41
N TYR A 175 -1.67 12.07 6.64
CA TYR A 175 -1.24 11.63 7.97
C TYR A 175 -1.16 12.80 8.96
N ALA A 176 -0.64 13.95 8.55
CA ALA A 176 -0.54 15.14 9.39
C ALA A 176 -1.93 15.69 9.79
N VAL A 177 -2.87 15.71 8.85
CA VAL A 177 -4.25 16.13 9.13
C VAL A 177 -4.95 15.10 10.02
N THR A 178 -4.76 13.81 9.75
CA THR A 178 -5.38 12.73 10.53
C THR A 178 -4.92 12.75 11.98
N ILE A 179 -3.61 12.90 12.24
CA ILE A 179 -3.09 13.00 13.61
C ILE A 179 -3.58 14.28 14.31
N LEU A 180 -3.61 15.42 13.61
CA LEU A 180 -4.07 16.69 14.16
C LEU A 180 -5.56 16.64 14.53
N LEU A 181 -6.41 16.16 13.62
CA LEU A 181 -7.84 16.03 13.87
C LEU A 181 -8.14 14.98 14.93
N SER A 182 -7.39 13.88 14.96
CA SER A 182 -7.51 12.88 16.02
C SER A 182 -7.16 13.48 17.40
N LYS A 183 -6.16 14.37 17.49
CA LYS A 183 -5.83 15.08 18.72
C LYS A 183 -6.89 16.09 19.14
N LEU A 184 -7.49 16.80 18.19
CA LEU A 184 -8.45 17.88 18.45
C LEU A 184 -9.88 17.39 18.63
N GLY A 185 -10.20 16.20 18.11
CA GLY A 185 -11.55 15.66 18.06
C GLY A 185 -12.01 14.93 19.32
N SER A 186 -13.23 14.41 19.25
CA SER A 186 -13.91 13.78 20.39
C SER A 186 -13.43 12.35 20.69
N PHE A 187 -12.78 11.67 19.74
CA PHE A 187 -12.39 10.26 19.86
C PHE A 187 -11.03 10.10 20.56
N GLY A 188 -11.00 10.34 21.87
CA GLY A 188 -9.79 10.21 22.70
C GLY A 188 -8.80 11.37 22.62
N GLY A 189 -9.16 12.44 21.90
CA GLY A 189 -8.42 13.70 21.84
C GLY A 189 -8.81 14.68 22.96
N ILE A 190 -8.40 15.93 22.79
CA ILE A 190 -8.64 17.04 23.73
C ILE A 190 -10.11 17.51 23.66
N GLY A 191 -10.88 17.13 22.62
CA GLY A 191 -12.30 17.45 22.51
C GLY A 191 -12.59 18.92 22.20
N VAL A 192 -11.66 19.62 21.51
CA VAL A 192 -11.85 21.02 21.08
C VAL A 192 -12.95 21.11 20.03
N ILE A 193 -13.01 20.13 19.13
CA ILE A 193 -14.08 19.99 18.14
C ILE A 193 -15.01 18.88 18.61
N SER A 194 -16.25 19.24 18.95
CA SER A 194 -17.25 18.30 19.41
C SER A 194 -17.98 17.61 18.26
N HIS A 195 -18.44 16.40 18.53
CA HIS A 195 -19.32 15.67 17.62
C HIS A 195 -20.66 16.42 17.43
N PRO A 196 -21.21 16.50 16.20
CA PRO A 196 -20.78 15.86 14.95
C PRO A 196 -19.84 16.70 14.06
N PHE A 197 -19.45 17.90 14.51
CA PHE A 197 -18.65 18.81 13.68
C PHE A 197 -17.25 18.26 13.39
N ASP A 198 -16.69 17.49 14.30
CA ASP A 198 -15.40 16.80 14.12
C ASP A 198 -15.40 15.86 12.89
N THR A 199 -16.46 15.08 12.74
CA THR A 199 -16.68 14.11 11.67
C THR A 199 -16.85 14.82 10.33
N LEU A 200 -17.58 15.95 10.31
CA LEU A 200 -17.72 16.79 9.11
C LEU A 200 -16.39 17.43 8.68
N VAL A 201 -15.59 17.90 9.64
CA VAL A 201 -14.26 18.45 9.37
C VAL A 201 -13.34 17.39 8.79
N VAL A 202 -13.32 16.17 9.36
CA VAL A 202 -12.55 15.04 8.82
C VAL A 202 -12.98 14.73 7.39
N ALA A 203 -14.28 14.67 7.10
CA ALA A 203 -14.79 14.41 5.76
C ALA A 203 -14.40 15.52 4.77
N ALA A 204 -14.51 16.79 5.16
CA ALA A 204 -14.13 17.92 4.31
C ALA A 204 -12.62 17.93 4.00
N CYS A 205 -11.79 17.69 5.01
CA CYS A 205 -10.35 17.57 4.84
C CYS A 205 -9.97 16.39 3.95
N ALA A 206 -10.59 15.22 4.17
CA ALA A 206 -10.36 14.03 3.34
C ALA A 206 -10.71 14.29 1.87
N LEU A 207 -11.82 14.98 1.59
CA LEU A 207 -12.20 15.36 0.23
C LEU A 207 -11.16 16.27 -0.43
N GLY A 208 -10.67 17.29 0.29
CA GLY A 208 -9.61 18.17 -0.23
C GLY A 208 -8.32 17.42 -0.55
N ILE A 209 -7.92 16.51 0.35
CA ILE A 209 -6.71 15.70 0.20
C ILE A 209 -6.85 14.69 -0.95
N TYR A 210 -8.03 14.09 -1.14
CA TYR A 210 -8.32 13.22 -2.26
C TYR A 210 -8.07 13.92 -3.60
N TYR A 211 -8.62 15.11 -3.78
CA TYR A 211 -8.43 15.88 -5.02
C TYR A 211 -7.00 16.38 -5.17
N TRP A 212 -6.33 16.73 -4.06
CA TRP A 212 -4.92 17.08 -4.07
C TRP A 212 -4.07 15.90 -4.57
N GLY A 213 -4.24 14.71 -4.00
CA GLY A 213 -3.54 13.50 -4.40
C GLY A 213 -3.81 13.11 -5.86
N ALA A 214 -5.07 13.20 -6.29
CA ALA A 214 -5.47 12.94 -7.67
C ALA A 214 -4.83 13.92 -8.67
N ALA A 215 -4.56 15.17 -8.26
CA ALA A 215 -3.92 16.19 -9.09
C ALA A 215 -2.38 16.10 -9.09
N THR A 216 -1.77 15.53 -8.04
CA THR A 216 -0.30 15.41 -7.92
C THR A 216 0.28 14.10 -8.46
N GLY A 217 -0.55 13.23 -9.05
CA GLY A 217 -0.08 11.96 -9.61
C GLY A 217 1.04 12.09 -10.63
N VAL A 218 1.78 10.99 -10.84
CA VAL A 218 2.87 10.91 -11.81
C VAL A 218 2.35 11.13 -13.25
N PRO A 219 2.95 12.01 -14.07
CA PRO A 219 2.56 12.23 -15.45
C PRO A 219 2.67 10.97 -16.32
N ALA A 220 1.80 10.82 -17.33
CA ALA A 220 1.74 9.63 -18.20
C ALA A 220 3.10 9.16 -18.74
N HIS A 221 3.95 10.09 -19.20
CA HIS A 221 5.24 9.77 -19.81
C HIS A 221 6.27 9.15 -18.84
N LEU A 222 6.02 9.21 -17.52
CA LEU A 222 6.85 8.57 -16.50
C LEU A 222 6.19 7.31 -15.92
N VAL A 223 4.93 7.04 -16.28
CA VAL A 223 4.24 5.81 -15.89
C VAL A 223 4.74 4.71 -16.82
N ARG A 224 5.79 4.01 -16.41
CA ARG A 224 6.17 2.75 -17.06
C ARG A 224 5.05 1.75 -16.81
N LEU A 225 4.34 1.39 -17.86
CA LEU A 225 3.56 0.16 -17.88
C LEU A 225 4.57 -0.92 -18.26
N GLU A 226 4.71 -1.96 -17.45
CA GLU A 226 5.66 -3.07 -17.65
C GLU A 226 5.50 -3.82 -19.00
N GLN A 227 4.61 -3.36 -19.89
CA GLN A 227 4.39 -3.93 -21.22
C GLN A 227 5.55 -3.75 -22.20
N GLU A 228 6.50 -2.84 -21.96
CA GLU A 228 7.64 -2.66 -22.89
C GLU A 228 8.79 -3.67 -22.65
N GLU A 229 8.90 -4.30 -21.48
CA GLU A 229 9.93 -5.32 -21.23
C GLU A 229 9.54 -6.68 -21.82
N ASP A 230 8.25 -7.08 -21.76
CA ASP A 230 7.79 -8.33 -22.36
C ASP A 230 7.78 -8.29 -23.91
N GLU A 231 7.48 -7.15 -24.54
CA GLU A 231 7.53 -7.04 -26.00
C GLU A 231 8.95 -6.95 -26.55
N SER A 232 9.89 -6.34 -25.83
CA SER A 232 11.28 -6.22 -26.29
C SER A 232 12.09 -7.52 -26.11
N GLU A 233 11.84 -8.30 -25.05
CA GLU A 233 12.41 -9.65 -24.90
C GLU A 233 11.77 -10.64 -25.89
N ALA A 234 10.44 -10.59 -26.10
CA ALA A 234 9.77 -11.48 -27.05
C ALA A 234 10.19 -11.22 -28.51
N VAL A 235 10.45 -9.96 -28.89
CA VAL A 235 10.95 -9.60 -30.23
C VAL A 235 12.43 -9.96 -30.39
N SER A 236 13.23 -9.88 -29.32
CA SER A 236 14.64 -10.30 -29.31
C SER A 236 14.79 -11.82 -29.49
N ASP A 237 14.02 -12.63 -28.75
CA ASP A 237 14.08 -14.09 -28.84
C ASP A 237 13.52 -14.64 -30.15
N ALA A 238 12.52 -13.97 -30.74
CA ALA A 238 12.01 -14.32 -32.07
C ALA A 238 13.04 -14.06 -33.19
N HIS A 239 13.97 -13.10 -33.01
CA HIS A 239 14.99 -12.78 -34.01
C HIS A 239 16.20 -13.72 -33.96
N TYR A 240 16.48 -14.34 -32.80
CA TYR A 240 17.57 -15.31 -32.65
C TYR A 240 17.14 -16.77 -32.95
N SER A 241 15.84 -17.07 -32.94
CA SER A 241 15.30 -18.43 -33.10
C SER A 241 14.88 -18.79 -34.53
N ALA A 242 15.15 -17.94 -35.53
CA ALA A 242 14.96 -18.31 -36.93
C ALA A 242 15.96 -19.43 -37.32
N PRO A 243 15.51 -20.65 -37.68
CA PRO A 243 16.42 -21.69 -38.09
C PRO A 243 17.10 -21.30 -39.41
N LEU A 244 18.43 -21.24 -39.41
CA LEU A 244 19.22 -21.24 -40.64
C LEU A 244 18.86 -22.52 -41.41
N SER A 245 18.12 -22.35 -42.52
CA SER A 245 17.81 -23.43 -43.44
C SER A 245 19.12 -24.04 -43.97
N PRO A 246 19.29 -25.38 -43.92
CA PRO A 246 20.45 -26.01 -44.55
C PRO A 246 20.23 -26.05 -46.06
N THR A 247 20.90 -25.16 -46.80
CA THR A 247 21.07 -25.34 -48.25
C THR A 247 22.20 -26.35 -48.46
N THR A 248 21.83 -27.61 -48.68
CA THR A 248 22.69 -28.65 -49.27
C THR A 248 22.50 -28.69 -50.79
N HIS A 249 23.64 -28.83 -51.47
CA HIS A 249 23.91 -28.98 -52.92
C HIS A 249 24.23 -27.71 -53.70
#